data_AF-A0A812VVN1-F1
#
_entry.id   AF-A0A812VVN1-F1
#
_cell.length_a   1.000
_cell.length_b   1.000
_cell.length_c   1.000
_cell.angle_alpha   90.00
_cell.angle_beta   90.00
_cell.angle_gamma   90.00
#
_symmetry.space_group_name_H-M   'P 1'
#
loop_
_entity.id
_entity.type
_entity.pdbx_description
1 polymer ?
#
loop_
_entity_poly.entity_id
_entity_poly.type
_entity_poly.pdbx_seq_one_letter_code
_entity_poly.pdbx_strand_id
1 'polypeptide(L)'
;MAAAKPTINAHIPKTDIVTRHKVIRFGTTRKAPTEQEAKLYAYLHQRADLKVSRGSIPVGFYSCMFLDEGQPLYLETRYGGNDDEGEPVGPQYQVSWKAEKEVIPPLDSLSDGWYKDLDDLWSNVLSYFEKRGILSEETLEYLDADPFVLFGVDDALTQQALLKLEKFPALMCDGSVPTQDEWAYYLRIEPRDPQLMWLVRAMQETELPKPWTCYKGIGSIVCYLRSDSGQVTWKHPFYDYFRQLRDFCRQASRDEVMQVRCNRLLWSYEATRVETEHDQEPLISPPYVARMADIFGFDVKVQGCVVRNCKAQLKAFAKAYRTKQDIEVSLIRECNEMLQRDVAKYSEMVAHWSGEVKEDVKFDLNKLAAGELHCVNCKTTALSFCLECKDYLCLKCYADLHGKGSRKEHAPFCLVPCALCVVLPAKIHCTFTDKSLCHKCYAMKHIKMLPLDGKENQPRRINYVEQYNRYAEFAKERVQKMAVKPEDLPALDDSAYESVLSTDWHPFYDARGVRYYHNFATGERMRQSPRRVPNTDDAGAEETTPTAQEVSQALAISQQDASDMALTQDPASSSKGFAATATSLKSTGPLPLTGFDSLKSDVPAAVRAAEDPEHRTLRPPHRRHMPDEIT
;
A
#
# COMPACT_ATOMS: atom_id res chain seq x y z
N MET A 1 -16.25 61.99 -42.82
CA MET A 1 -15.74 62.12 -41.45
C MET A 1 -16.93 62.09 -40.50
N ALA A 2 -17.23 60.92 -39.95
CA ALA A 2 -18.29 60.75 -38.95
C ALA A 2 -17.70 61.05 -37.57
N ALA A 3 -18.29 62.02 -36.87
CA ALA A 3 -17.87 62.39 -35.52
C ALA A 3 -18.18 61.26 -34.54
N ALA A 4 -17.15 60.74 -33.87
CA ALA A 4 -17.28 59.78 -32.80
C ALA A 4 -18.02 60.43 -31.62
N LYS A 5 -19.14 59.83 -31.20
CA LYS A 5 -19.86 60.23 -29.99
C LYS A 5 -18.99 59.89 -28.77
N PRO A 6 -18.81 60.81 -27.82
CA PRO A 6 -18.14 60.50 -26.57
C PRO A 6 -18.99 59.49 -25.79
N THR A 7 -18.46 58.30 -25.55
CA THR A 7 -18.98 57.35 -24.57
C THR A 7 -18.80 57.96 -23.19
N ILE A 8 -19.91 58.46 -22.63
CA ILE A 8 -19.99 58.79 -21.21
C ILE A 8 -19.94 57.45 -20.48
N ASN A 9 -18.81 57.15 -19.83
CA ASN A 9 -18.71 56.05 -18.87
C ASN A 9 -19.66 56.39 -17.71
N ALA A 10 -20.90 55.92 -17.80
CA ALA A 10 -21.81 55.93 -16.66
C ALA A 10 -21.13 55.12 -15.55
N HIS A 11 -20.94 55.75 -14.38
CA HIS A 11 -20.44 55.10 -13.19
C HIS A 11 -21.35 53.91 -12.87
N ILE A 12 -20.93 52.71 -13.27
CA ILE A 12 -21.61 51.47 -12.90
C ILE A 12 -21.53 51.44 -11.37
N PRO A 13 -22.67 51.37 -10.65
CA PRO A 13 -22.62 51.29 -9.20
C PRO A 13 -21.73 50.10 -8.79
N LYS A 14 -20.84 50.32 -7.80
CA LYS A 14 -19.82 49.37 -7.28
C LYS A 14 -20.36 48.02 -6.79
N THR A 15 -21.63 47.75 -7.05
CA THR A 15 -22.46 46.69 -6.48
C THR A 15 -22.72 45.55 -7.47
N ASP A 16 -22.61 45.82 -8.78
CA ASP A 16 -22.66 44.80 -9.84
C ASP A 16 -21.25 44.27 -10.16
N ILE A 17 -20.50 43.95 -9.10
CA ILE A 17 -19.25 43.20 -9.23
C ILE A 17 -19.63 41.85 -9.84
N VAL A 18 -19.28 41.66 -11.12
CA VAL A 18 -19.35 40.36 -11.77
C VAL A 18 -18.54 39.41 -10.88
N THR A 19 -19.21 38.41 -10.30
CA THR A 19 -18.59 37.50 -9.36
C THR A 19 -17.52 36.69 -10.08
N ARG A 20 -16.25 37.06 -9.85
CA ARG A 20 -15.07 36.38 -10.40
C ARG A 20 -14.44 35.38 -9.45
N HIS A 21 -15.12 35.10 -8.34
CA HIS A 21 -14.66 34.10 -7.40
C HIS A 21 -14.99 32.69 -7.87
N LYS A 22 -14.21 31.74 -7.41
CA LYS A 22 -14.41 30.31 -7.60
C LYS A 22 -14.12 29.62 -6.28
N VAL A 23 -15.17 29.05 -5.67
CA VAL A 23 -15.02 28.24 -4.47
C VAL A 23 -14.31 26.93 -4.83
N ILE A 24 -13.13 26.73 -4.25
CA ILE A 24 -12.31 25.53 -4.44
C ILE A 24 -12.63 24.49 -3.38
N ARG A 25 -12.94 24.90 -2.14
CA ARG A 25 -13.34 24.04 -1.01
C ARG A 25 -14.35 24.78 -0.14
N PHE A 26 -15.50 24.18 0.14
CA PHE A 26 -16.51 24.81 1.00
C PHE A 26 -16.13 24.81 2.49
N GLY A 27 -15.30 23.86 2.94
CA GLY A 27 -15.03 23.68 4.37
C GLY A 27 -16.22 23.08 5.13
N THR A 28 -16.21 23.21 6.44
CA THR A 28 -17.23 22.68 7.34
C THR A 28 -17.79 23.75 8.27
N THR A 29 -19.11 23.85 8.38
CA THR A 29 -19.75 24.70 9.39
C THR A 29 -19.46 24.15 10.78
N ARG A 30 -18.87 24.99 11.63
CA ARG A 30 -18.52 24.62 13.00
C ARG A 30 -19.76 24.64 13.89
N LYS A 31 -20.02 23.52 14.59
CA LYS A 31 -21.01 23.45 15.67
C LYS A 31 -20.32 23.80 16.98
N ALA A 32 -20.30 25.09 17.29
CA ALA A 32 -19.69 25.58 18.51
C ALA A 32 -20.44 25.09 19.76
N PRO A 33 -19.74 24.70 20.84
CA PRO A 33 -20.34 24.32 22.11
C PRO A 33 -21.08 25.49 22.80
N THR A 34 -20.64 26.73 22.60
CA THR A 34 -21.25 27.92 23.20
C THR A 34 -21.84 28.85 22.13
N GLU A 35 -22.88 29.62 22.51
CA GLU A 35 -23.48 30.61 21.61
C GLU A 35 -22.51 31.75 21.29
N GLN A 36 -21.63 32.11 22.23
CA GLN A 36 -20.59 33.11 22.02
C GLN A 36 -19.62 32.66 20.92
N GLU A 37 -19.13 31.43 20.98
CA GLU A 37 -18.27 30.89 19.93
C GLU A 37 -19.04 30.72 18.61
N ALA A 38 -20.31 30.33 18.64
CA ALA A 38 -21.14 30.27 17.43
C ALA A 38 -21.23 31.62 16.70
N LYS A 39 -21.29 32.74 17.46
CA LYS A 39 -21.29 34.09 16.92
C LYS A 39 -19.97 34.45 16.24
N LEU A 40 -18.84 33.92 16.71
CA LEU A 40 -17.53 34.17 16.08
C LEU A 40 -17.40 33.51 14.70
N TYR A 41 -18.15 32.43 14.44
CA TYR A 41 -18.19 31.76 13.13
C TYR A 41 -19.40 32.20 12.28
N ALA A 42 -20.03 33.31 12.64
CA ALA A 42 -21.09 33.95 11.87
C ALA A 42 -20.66 35.38 11.51
N TYR A 43 -21.06 35.84 10.33
CA TYR A 43 -20.88 37.24 9.96
C TYR A 43 -22.24 37.93 9.84
N LEU A 44 -22.22 39.23 10.14
CA LEU A 44 -23.27 40.18 9.82
C LEU A 44 -22.56 41.42 9.26
N HIS A 45 -22.59 41.60 7.95
CA HIS A 45 -21.92 42.74 7.31
C HIS A 45 -22.88 43.50 6.40
N GLN A 46 -22.63 44.80 6.26
CA GLN A 46 -23.35 45.67 5.34
C GLN A 46 -22.50 45.84 4.09
N ARG A 47 -22.99 45.33 2.97
CA ARG A 47 -22.34 45.45 1.67
C ARG A 47 -22.34 46.91 1.17
N ALA A 48 -21.49 47.20 0.19
CA ALA A 48 -21.46 48.51 -0.48
C ALA A 48 -22.79 48.90 -1.14
N ASP A 49 -23.67 47.92 -1.44
CA ASP A 49 -25.03 48.14 -1.95
C ASP A 49 -26.06 48.39 -0.84
N LEU A 50 -25.60 48.62 0.40
CA LEU A 50 -26.37 48.81 1.62
C LEU A 50 -27.19 47.58 2.04
N LYS A 51 -27.09 46.45 1.34
CA LYS A 51 -27.73 45.21 1.78
C LYS A 51 -26.95 44.63 2.94
N VAL A 52 -27.67 44.32 4.01
CA VAL A 52 -27.12 43.56 5.13
C VAL A 52 -27.23 42.09 4.80
N SER A 53 -26.10 41.41 4.77
CA SER A 53 -26.05 39.96 4.61
C SER A 53 -25.55 39.29 5.88
N ARG A 54 -25.96 38.03 6.03
CA ARG A 54 -25.64 37.20 7.19
C ARG A 54 -25.40 35.78 6.74
N GLY A 55 -24.43 35.13 7.36
CA GLY A 55 -24.11 33.75 7.04
C GLY A 55 -23.09 33.17 8.00
N SER A 56 -22.66 31.95 7.69
CA SER A 56 -21.63 31.25 8.46
C SER A 56 -20.30 31.31 7.74
N ILE A 57 -19.22 31.39 8.52
CA ILE A 57 -17.84 31.31 8.06
C ILE A 57 -17.39 29.86 8.28
N PRO A 58 -17.29 29.05 7.21
CA PRO A 58 -16.95 27.65 7.37
C PRO A 58 -15.45 27.48 7.65
N VAL A 59 -15.08 26.50 8.46
CA VAL A 59 -13.68 26.15 8.73
C VAL A 59 -13.13 25.33 7.56
N GLY A 60 -11.96 25.69 7.04
CA GLY A 60 -11.39 25.03 5.87
C GLY A 60 -11.97 25.52 4.55
N PHE A 61 -12.68 26.66 4.54
CA PHE A 61 -13.03 27.34 3.29
C PHE A 61 -11.78 27.63 2.47
N TYR A 62 -11.87 27.41 1.17
CA TYR A 62 -10.83 27.80 0.23
C TYR A 62 -11.46 28.32 -1.06
N SER A 63 -11.16 29.55 -1.43
CA SER A 63 -11.72 30.18 -2.63
C SER A 63 -10.65 31.00 -3.32
N CYS A 64 -10.75 31.10 -4.64
CA CYS A 64 -9.90 31.98 -5.41
C CYS A 64 -10.71 33.06 -6.12
N MET A 65 -10.09 34.21 -6.35
CA MET A 65 -10.65 35.28 -7.18
C MET A 65 -9.67 35.64 -8.30
N PHE A 66 -10.21 35.81 -9.50
CA PHE A 66 -9.44 36.22 -10.67
C PHE A 66 -9.50 37.74 -10.85
N LEU A 67 -8.33 38.38 -10.84
CA LEU A 67 -8.18 39.79 -11.14
C LEU A 67 -8.11 39.99 -12.66
N ASP A 68 -8.48 41.19 -13.15
CA ASP A 68 -8.28 41.57 -14.55
C ASP A 68 -6.79 41.55 -14.93
N GLU A 69 -5.95 41.99 -13.99
CA GLU A 69 -4.52 42.08 -14.13
C GLU A 69 -3.83 41.25 -13.04
N GLY A 70 -2.83 40.46 -13.44
CA GLY A 70 -1.98 39.72 -12.50
C GLY A 70 -2.41 38.28 -12.24
N GLN A 71 -2.12 37.81 -11.02
CA GLN A 71 -2.26 36.42 -10.60
C GLN A 71 -3.43 36.30 -9.61
N PRO A 72 -4.13 35.15 -9.57
CA PRO A 72 -5.28 34.98 -8.69
C PRO A 72 -4.89 35.11 -7.22
N LEU A 73 -5.81 35.64 -6.43
CA LEU A 73 -5.74 35.65 -4.96
C LEU A 73 -6.54 34.48 -4.42
N TYR A 74 -6.08 33.92 -3.32
CA TYR A 74 -6.73 32.80 -2.65
C TYR A 74 -6.97 33.17 -1.19
N LEU A 75 -8.18 32.91 -0.69
CA LEU A 75 -8.53 33.03 0.72
C LEU A 75 -8.73 31.64 1.31
N GLU A 76 -8.02 31.34 2.38
CA GLU A 76 -8.23 30.15 3.20
C GLU A 76 -8.70 30.54 4.61
N THR A 77 -9.57 29.70 5.18
CA THR A 77 -9.98 29.81 6.58
C THR A 77 -9.61 28.54 7.35
N ARG A 78 -9.29 28.67 8.64
CA ARG A 78 -9.06 27.52 9.53
C ARG A 78 -9.66 27.74 10.91
N TYR A 79 -9.64 26.69 11.72
CA TYR A 79 -10.05 26.77 13.12
C TYR A 79 -9.05 27.62 13.91
N GLY A 80 -9.54 28.65 14.60
CA GLY A 80 -8.70 29.55 15.39
C GLY A 80 -8.16 28.97 16.69
N GLY A 81 -8.72 27.85 17.17
CA GLY A 81 -8.33 27.30 18.47
C GLY A 81 -8.94 28.09 19.64
N ASN A 82 -8.26 27.98 20.78
CA ASN A 82 -8.47 28.87 21.91
C ASN A 82 -7.22 29.74 22.04
N ASP A 83 -7.35 30.94 22.58
CA ASP A 83 -6.21 31.79 22.89
C ASP A 83 -5.50 31.34 24.17
N ASP A 84 -4.48 32.12 24.58
CA ASP A 84 -3.66 31.82 25.76
C ASP A 84 -4.46 31.88 27.08
N GLU A 85 -5.61 32.57 27.07
CA GLU A 85 -6.54 32.64 28.21
C GLU A 85 -7.58 31.50 28.19
N GLY A 86 -7.56 30.69 27.12
CA GLY A 86 -8.48 29.57 26.93
C GLY A 86 -9.82 29.98 26.30
N GLU A 87 -9.98 31.23 25.90
CA GLU A 87 -11.19 31.74 25.24
C GLU A 87 -11.22 31.31 23.77
N PRO A 88 -12.40 30.94 23.24
CA PRO A 88 -12.52 30.48 21.87
C PRO A 88 -12.19 31.60 20.89
N VAL A 89 -11.30 31.32 19.94
CA VAL A 89 -10.97 32.24 18.85
C VAL A 89 -11.86 31.93 17.66
N GLY A 90 -12.32 32.98 16.98
CA GLY A 90 -13.03 32.88 15.71
C GLY A 90 -12.20 32.20 14.62
N PRO A 91 -12.76 32.08 13.41
CA PRO A 91 -11.99 31.57 12.27
C PRO A 91 -10.74 32.41 12.05
N GLN A 92 -9.64 31.76 11.67
CA GLN A 92 -8.44 32.45 11.21
C GLN A 92 -8.40 32.47 9.70
N TYR A 93 -7.85 33.54 9.13
CA TYR A 93 -7.82 33.82 7.71
C TYR A 93 -6.39 33.91 7.18
N GLN A 94 -6.19 33.48 5.94
CA GLN A 94 -4.93 33.60 5.23
C GLN A 94 -5.20 33.93 3.77
N VAL A 95 -4.46 34.91 3.23
CA VAL A 95 -4.45 35.20 1.78
C VAL A 95 -3.11 34.80 1.18
N SER A 96 -3.18 34.04 0.08
CA SER A 96 -2.02 33.73 -0.75
C SER A 96 -2.19 34.28 -2.17
N TRP A 97 -1.05 34.54 -2.79
CA TRP A 97 -0.93 35.08 -4.14
C TRP A 97 0.03 34.17 -4.93
N LYS A 98 -0.11 34.09 -6.26
CA LYS A 98 0.73 33.25 -7.15
C LYS A 98 0.79 31.75 -6.75
N ALA A 99 -0.02 30.94 -7.44
CA ALA A 99 0.02 29.47 -7.40
C ALA A 99 0.15 28.86 -5.99
N GLU A 100 -0.86 29.08 -5.13
CA GLU A 100 -1.06 28.50 -3.78
C GLU A 100 0.09 28.62 -2.77
N LYS A 101 1.27 29.15 -3.15
CA LYS A 101 2.52 28.99 -2.39
C LYS A 101 3.09 30.28 -1.82
N GLU A 102 2.73 31.47 -2.32
CA GLU A 102 3.23 32.73 -1.77
C GLU A 102 2.19 33.35 -0.84
N VAL A 103 2.25 32.98 0.45
CA VAL A 103 1.45 33.60 1.51
C VAL A 103 1.88 35.05 1.67
N ILE A 104 0.93 35.98 1.69
CA ILE A 104 1.22 37.40 1.93
C ILE A 104 1.63 37.54 3.40
N PRO A 105 2.88 37.94 3.69
CA PRO A 105 3.39 37.93 5.04
C PRO A 105 2.70 39.02 5.88
N PRO A 106 2.57 38.78 7.18
CA PRO A 106 2.08 39.80 8.10
C PRO A 106 3.09 40.95 8.21
N LEU A 107 2.59 42.17 8.44
CA LEU A 107 3.44 43.33 8.75
C LEU A 107 4.30 43.07 9.99
N ASP A 108 3.74 42.35 10.96
CA ASP A 108 4.44 41.86 12.12
C ASP A 108 5.04 40.49 11.82
N SER A 109 6.38 40.42 11.75
CA SER A 109 7.16 39.26 11.31
C SER A 109 7.05 37.99 12.18
N LEU A 110 6.14 37.96 13.15
CA LEU A 110 6.02 36.90 14.16
C LEU A 110 4.88 35.91 13.90
N SER A 111 3.94 36.20 12.99
CA SER A 111 2.81 35.28 12.73
C SER A 111 3.01 34.47 11.45
N ASP A 112 2.55 33.23 11.46
CA ASP A 112 2.62 32.27 10.32
C ASP A 112 1.71 32.64 9.13
N GLY A 113 1.39 33.94 8.96
CA GLY A 113 0.51 34.47 7.93
C GLY A 113 -0.98 34.19 8.16
N TRP A 114 -1.39 33.93 9.41
CA TRP A 114 -2.78 33.72 9.80
C TRP A 114 -3.28 34.86 10.68
N TYR A 115 -4.45 35.38 10.33
CA TYR A 115 -5.08 36.53 10.96
C TYR A 115 -6.34 36.13 11.71
N LYS A 116 -6.58 36.72 12.89
CA LYS A 116 -7.82 36.54 13.65
C LYS A 116 -8.93 37.47 13.15
N ASP A 117 -8.55 38.65 12.68
CA ASP A 117 -9.44 39.68 12.15
C ASP A 117 -9.26 39.79 10.63
N LEU A 118 -10.38 39.79 9.91
CA LEU A 118 -10.39 39.80 8.44
C LEU A 118 -10.05 41.19 7.88
N ASP A 119 -10.44 42.25 8.58
CA ASP A 119 -10.19 43.63 8.17
C ASP A 119 -8.70 43.97 8.32
N ASP A 120 -8.07 43.48 9.38
CA ASP A 120 -6.61 43.58 9.58
C ASP A 120 -5.85 42.85 8.48
N LEU A 121 -6.27 41.62 8.14
CA LEU A 121 -5.69 40.85 7.03
C LEU A 121 -5.82 41.64 5.73
N TRP A 122 -7.03 42.13 5.43
CA TRP A 122 -7.30 42.77 4.15
C TRP A 122 -6.58 44.10 3.99
N SER A 123 -6.52 44.90 5.05
CA SER A 123 -5.73 46.14 5.09
C SER A 123 -4.25 45.88 4.79
N ASN A 124 -3.70 44.78 5.29
CA ASN A 124 -2.32 44.40 4.98
C ASN A 124 -2.17 43.89 3.54
N VAL A 125 -3.12 43.10 3.03
CA VAL A 125 -3.11 42.64 1.63
C VAL A 125 -3.11 43.83 0.65
N LEU A 126 -3.98 44.82 0.87
CA LEU A 126 -4.03 46.04 0.06
C LEU A 126 -2.72 46.83 0.15
N SER A 127 -2.23 47.06 1.38
CA SER A 127 -0.94 47.74 1.63
C SER A 127 0.23 47.03 0.95
N TYR A 128 0.24 45.70 0.90
CA TYR A 128 1.27 44.91 0.26
C TYR A 128 1.30 45.15 -1.26
N PHE A 129 0.13 45.13 -1.92
CA PHE A 129 0.04 45.36 -3.36
C PHE A 129 0.35 46.80 -3.75
N GLU A 130 -0.11 47.77 -2.97
CA GLU A 130 0.17 49.19 -3.15
C GLU A 130 1.67 49.48 -3.04
N LYS A 131 2.32 49.05 -1.95
CA LYS A 131 3.76 49.27 -1.72
C LYS A 131 4.65 48.65 -2.78
N ARG A 132 4.24 47.50 -3.35
CA ARG A 132 5.00 46.82 -4.39
C ARG A 132 4.67 47.29 -5.81
N GLY A 133 3.63 48.11 -5.99
CA GLY A 133 3.20 48.59 -7.30
C GLY A 133 2.89 47.45 -8.28
N ILE A 134 2.33 46.34 -7.77
CA ILE A 134 2.06 45.13 -8.57
C ILE A 134 0.75 45.27 -9.35
N LEU A 135 -0.24 45.94 -8.77
CA LEU A 135 -1.59 46.08 -9.31
C LEU A 135 -1.84 47.54 -9.69
N SER A 136 -2.67 47.75 -10.70
CA SER A 136 -3.17 49.07 -11.08
C SER A 136 -4.09 49.66 -9.99
N GLU A 137 -4.21 50.99 -9.96
CA GLU A 137 -5.13 51.69 -9.05
C GLU A 137 -6.57 51.21 -9.22
N GLU A 138 -7.03 50.96 -10.46
CA GLU A 138 -8.36 50.42 -10.74
C GLU A 138 -8.57 49.03 -10.12
N THR A 139 -7.55 48.16 -10.16
CA THR A 139 -7.61 46.85 -9.51
C THR A 139 -7.59 46.97 -7.98
N LEU A 140 -6.85 47.93 -7.42
CA LEU A 140 -6.84 48.21 -5.99
C LEU A 140 -8.18 48.77 -5.51
N GLU A 141 -8.81 49.68 -6.28
CA GLU A 141 -10.16 50.18 -6.00
C GLU A 141 -11.22 49.06 -6.05
N TYR A 142 -11.04 48.07 -6.92
CA TYR A 142 -11.88 46.87 -6.93
C TYR A 142 -11.66 45.99 -5.69
N LEU A 143 -10.41 45.83 -5.26
CA LEU A 143 -10.05 45.07 -4.06
C LEU A 143 -10.47 45.76 -2.76
N ASP A 144 -10.78 47.06 -2.77
CA ASP A 144 -11.36 47.79 -1.63
C ASP A 144 -12.78 47.29 -1.26
N ALA A 145 -13.37 46.39 -2.06
CA ALA A 145 -14.60 45.71 -1.70
C ALA A 145 -14.42 44.70 -0.55
N ASP A 146 -15.54 44.35 0.10
CA ASP A 146 -15.57 43.41 1.23
C ASP A 146 -15.00 42.03 0.84
N PRO A 147 -14.03 41.47 1.59
CA PRO A 147 -13.43 40.18 1.28
C PRO A 147 -14.43 39.03 1.25
N PHE A 148 -15.48 39.04 2.07
CA PHE A 148 -16.51 38.00 2.03
C PHE A 148 -17.25 37.97 0.69
N VAL A 149 -17.47 39.14 0.08
CA VAL A 149 -18.07 39.25 -1.26
C VAL A 149 -17.05 38.83 -2.32
N LEU A 150 -15.81 39.33 -2.21
CA LEU A 150 -14.74 39.07 -3.17
C LEU A 150 -14.38 37.59 -3.28
N PHE A 151 -14.38 36.85 -2.18
CA PHE A 151 -14.06 35.41 -2.16
C PHE A 151 -15.30 34.51 -2.15
N GLY A 152 -16.51 35.07 -2.22
CA GLY A 152 -17.75 34.31 -2.33
C GLY A 152 -18.17 33.58 -1.05
N VAL A 153 -17.69 34.02 0.12
CA VAL A 153 -18.23 33.58 1.42
C VAL A 153 -19.65 34.10 1.59
N ASP A 154 -19.92 35.33 1.14
CA ASP A 154 -21.27 35.94 1.12
C ASP A 154 -22.18 35.42 0.00
N ASP A 155 -21.64 34.64 -0.93
CA ASP A 155 -22.42 34.17 -2.06
C ASP A 155 -23.58 33.27 -1.61
N ALA A 156 -24.78 33.56 -2.13
CA ALA A 156 -25.99 32.86 -1.73
C ALA A 156 -25.93 31.36 -2.07
N LEU A 157 -25.27 30.98 -3.17
CA LEU A 157 -25.07 29.58 -3.53
C LEU A 157 -24.07 28.92 -2.58
N THR A 158 -23.00 29.62 -2.19
CA THR A 158 -22.06 29.14 -1.17
C THR A 158 -22.76 28.88 0.15
N GLN A 159 -23.52 29.84 0.68
CA GLN A 159 -24.24 29.67 1.95
C GLN A 159 -25.30 28.56 1.86
N GLN A 160 -26.01 28.43 0.74
CA GLN A 160 -26.93 27.33 0.52
C GLN A 160 -26.20 25.98 0.44
N ALA A 161 -25.04 25.92 -0.18
CA ALA A 161 -24.21 24.71 -0.25
C ALA A 161 -23.72 24.31 1.15
N LEU A 162 -23.27 25.24 1.98
CA LEU A 162 -22.88 24.99 3.38
C LEU A 162 -24.03 24.39 4.20
N LEU A 163 -25.24 24.97 4.09
CA LEU A 163 -26.44 24.43 4.75
C LEU A 163 -26.79 23.01 4.24
N LYS A 164 -26.53 22.72 2.97
CA LYS A 164 -26.70 21.36 2.41
C LYS A 164 -25.63 20.41 2.93
N LEU A 165 -24.36 20.82 2.98
CA LEU A 165 -23.24 20.01 3.48
C LEU A 165 -23.39 19.68 4.97
N GLU A 166 -24.04 20.54 5.75
CA GLU A 166 -24.35 20.24 7.14
C GLU A 166 -25.35 19.07 7.28
N LYS A 167 -26.30 18.99 6.35
CA LYS A 167 -27.38 17.99 6.36
C LYS A 167 -27.01 16.71 5.63
N PHE A 168 -26.25 16.82 4.54
CA PHE A 168 -25.95 15.72 3.63
C PHE A 168 -24.44 15.43 3.65
N PRO A 169 -24.06 14.17 3.85
CA PRO A 169 -22.66 13.79 3.77
C PRO A 169 -22.18 13.98 2.33
N ALA A 170 -21.10 14.74 2.16
CA ALA A 170 -20.39 14.88 0.90
C ALA A 170 -18.91 14.51 1.08
N LEU A 171 -18.37 13.77 0.10
CA LEU A 171 -16.96 13.42 0.10
C LEU A 171 -16.17 14.58 -0.51
N MET A 172 -15.17 15.07 0.22
CA MET A 172 -14.25 16.10 -0.26
C MET A 172 -13.04 15.42 -0.93
N CYS A 173 -12.47 16.07 -1.95
CA CYS A 173 -11.34 15.58 -2.72
C CYS A 173 -10.45 16.74 -3.13
N ASP A 174 -9.50 17.10 -2.28
CA ASP A 174 -8.58 18.22 -2.55
C ASP A 174 -7.64 17.88 -3.72
N GLY A 175 -7.20 16.61 -3.82
CA GLY A 175 -6.34 16.11 -4.89
C GLY A 175 -7.08 15.66 -6.17
N SER A 176 -6.39 14.80 -6.94
CA SER A 176 -6.97 14.07 -8.08
C SER A 176 -7.81 12.86 -7.66
N VAL A 177 -7.53 12.32 -6.47
CA VAL A 177 -8.24 11.20 -5.85
C VAL A 177 -8.41 11.53 -4.36
N PRO A 178 -9.56 11.21 -3.73
CA PRO A 178 -9.74 11.43 -2.32
C PRO A 178 -8.77 10.55 -1.51
N THR A 179 -8.10 11.18 -0.56
CA THR A 179 -7.21 10.57 0.42
C THR A 179 -7.99 9.69 1.40
N GLN A 180 -7.28 8.80 2.09
CA GLN A 180 -7.88 7.94 3.10
C GLN A 180 -8.51 8.74 4.25
N ASP A 181 -7.92 9.87 4.63
CA ASP A 181 -8.45 10.74 5.69
C ASP A 181 -9.75 11.41 5.25
N GLU A 182 -9.85 11.89 4.01
CA GLU A 182 -11.09 12.44 3.45
C GLU A 182 -12.23 11.41 3.46
N TRP A 183 -11.95 10.15 3.09
CA TRP A 183 -12.91 9.05 3.22
C TRP A 183 -13.29 8.75 4.67
N ALA A 184 -12.34 8.85 5.61
CA ALA A 184 -12.59 8.65 7.04
C ALA A 184 -13.52 9.74 7.58
N TYR A 185 -13.23 11.02 7.29
CA TYR A 185 -14.09 12.14 7.64
C TYR A 185 -15.50 12.01 7.03
N TYR A 186 -15.58 11.61 5.76
CA TYR A 186 -16.85 11.36 5.08
C TYR A 186 -17.71 10.33 5.83
N LEU A 187 -17.08 9.23 6.26
CA LEU A 187 -17.71 8.19 7.08
C LEU A 187 -17.81 8.54 8.57
N ARG A 188 -17.38 9.73 9.02
CA ARG A 188 -17.30 10.14 10.44
C ARG A 188 -16.57 9.10 11.30
N ILE A 189 -15.48 8.57 10.74
CA ILE A 189 -14.49 7.72 11.39
C ILE A 189 -13.27 8.59 11.66
N GLU A 190 -12.75 8.54 12.87
CA GLU A 190 -11.51 9.24 13.19
C GLU A 190 -10.35 8.55 12.45
N PRO A 191 -9.50 9.28 11.70
CA PRO A 191 -8.38 8.67 10.95
C PRO A 191 -7.43 7.84 11.83
N ARG A 192 -7.42 8.12 13.13
CA ARG A 192 -6.60 7.44 14.14
C ARG A 192 -7.25 6.21 14.76
N ASP A 193 -8.47 5.84 14.36
CA ASP A 193 -9.17 4.65 14.88
C ASP A 193 -8.83 3.40 14.06
N PRO A 194 -7.78 2.62 14.41
CA PRO A 194 -7.34 1.49 13.60
C PRO A 194 -8.40 0.39 13.47
N GLN A 195 -9.37 0.32 14.38
CA GLN A 195 -10.41 -0.72 14.39
C GLN A 195 -11.45 -0.48 13.29
N LEU A 196 -11.66 0.77 12.88
CA LEU A 196 -12.63 1.15 11.86
C LEU A 196 -11.99 1.56 10.54
N MET A 197 -10.67 1.80 10.48
CA MET A 197 -9.99 2.18 9.22
C MET A 197 -10.14 1.15 8.10
N TRP A 198 -10.39 -0.13 8.41
CA TRP A 198 -10.67 -1.11 7.36
C TRP A 198 -11.99 -0.80 6.63
N LEU A 199 -12.98 -0.16 7.26
CA LEU A 199 -14.23 0.28 6.61
C LEU A 199 -13.97 1.38 5.60
N VAL A 200 -13.05 2.29 5.94
CA VAL A 200 -12.62 3.38 5.06
C VAL A 200 -11.97 2.82 3.80
N ARG A 201 -10.99 1.91 3.97
CA ARG A 201 -10.37 1.18 2.84
C ARG A 201 -11.39 0.41 2.03
N ALA A 202 -12.29 -0.29 2.71
CA ALA A 202 -13.34 -1.06 2.09
C ALA A 202 -14.28 -0.19 1.23
N MET A 203 -14.66 0.99 1.70
CA MET A 203 -15.50 1.92 0.94
C MET A 203 -14.73 2.49 -0.26
N GLN A 204 -13.48 2.87 -0.06
CA GLN A 204 -12.60 3.36 -1.12
C GLN A 204 -12.37 2.33 -2.23
N GLU A 205 -12.21 1.05 -1.88
CA GLU A 205 -12.06 -0.07 -2.83
C GLU A 205 -13.39 -0.51 -3.47
N THR A 206 -14.54 -0.05 -2.96
CA THR A 206 -15.84 -0.49 -3.51
C THR A 206 -16.13 0.21 -4.82
N GLU A 207 -16.19 -0.56 -5.90
CA GLU A 207 -16.62 -0.06 -7.20
C GLU A 207 -18.05 0.47 -7.14
N LEU A 208 -18.29 1.56 -7.87
CA LEU A 208 -19.62 2.13 -7.99
C LEU A 208 -20.55 1.16 -8.74
N PRO A 209 -21.80 1.00 -8.29
CA PRO A 209 -22.72 0.12 -9.00
C PRO A 209 -23.03 0.72 -10.37
N LYS A 210 -22.99 -0.07 -11.44
CA LYS A 210 -23.43 0.41 -12.76
C LYS A 210 -24.89 0.89 -12.68
N PRO A 211 -25.27 2.05 -13.25
CA PRO A 211 -24.50 2.91 -14.17
C PRO A 211 -23.91 4.17 -13.51
N TRP A 212 -23.58 4.13 -12.22
CA TRP A 212 -23.01 5.27 -11.50
C TRP A 212 -21.56 5.53 -11.91
N THR A 213 -21.23 6.81 -12.08
CA THR A 213 -19.87 7.32 -12.26
C THR A 213 -19.60 8.41 -11.24
N CYS A 214 -18.33 8.72 -10.97
CA CYS A 214 -17.94 9.84 -10.11
C CYS A 214 -17.10 10.86 -10.86
N TYR A 215 -17.20 12.12 -10.45
CA TYR A 215 -16.39 13.22 -10.95
C TYR A 215 -16.19 14.27 -9.84
N LYS A 216 -15.11 15.06 -9.94
CA LYS A 216 -14.86 16.18 -9.03
C LYS A 216 -15.72 17.37 -9.45
N GLY A 217 -16.68 17.73 -8.61
CA GLY A 217 -17.56 18.88 -8.78
C GLY A 217 -16.96 20.18 -8.28
N ILE A 218 -17.80 21.22 -8.20
CA ILE A 218 -17.44 22.54 -7.66
C ILE A 218 -17.14 22.42 -6.16
N GLY A 219 -16.16 23.18 -5.67
CA GLY A 219 -15.79 23.17 -4.26
C GLY A 219 -15.12 21.87 -3.81
N SER A 220 -14.48 21.13 -4.73
CA SER A 220 -13.80 19.86 -4.46
C SER A 220 -14.71 18.76 -3.89
N ILE A 221 -16.03 18.90 -4.08
CA ILE A 221 -17.00 17.87 -3.71
C ILE A 221 -17.01 16.78 -4.78
N VAL A 222 -16.88 15.52 -4.37
CA VAL A 222 -17.12 14.38 -5.26
C VAL A 222 -18.61 14.25 -5.54
N CYS A 223 -18.97 14.32 -6.81
CA CYS A 223 -20.33 14.14 -7.30
C CYS A 223 -20.45 12.76 -7.95
N TYR A 224 -21.58 12.11 -7.73
CA TYR A 224 -21.94 10.83 -8.34
C TYR A 224 -23.05 11.06 -9.34
N LEU A 225 -22.81 10.70 -10.60
CA LEU A 225 -23.76 10.81 -11.71
C LEU A 225 -24.25 9.42 -12.08
N ARG A 226 -25.57 9.27 -12.13
CA ARG A 226 -26.22 8.08 -12.69
C ARG A 226 -26.34 8.27 -14.20
N SER A 227 -25.60 7.50 -15.00
CA SER A 227 -25.40 7.78 -16.43
C SER A 227 -26.67 7.61 -17.27
N ASP A 228 -27.62 6.78 -16.84
CA ASP A 228 -28.88 6.51 -17.53
C ASP A 228 -29.96 7.58 -17.27
N SER A 229 -30.06 8.08 -16.04
CA SER A 229 -31.10 9.03 -15.63
C SER A 229 -30.63 10.48 -15.55
N GLY A 230 -29.31 10.72 -15.64
CA GLY A 230 -28.72 12.04 -15.41
C GLY A 230 -28.79 12.51 -13.94
N GLN A 231 -29.16 11.63 -13.01
CA GLN A 231 -29.32 12.01 -11.60
C GLN A 231 -27.95 12.27 -10.97
N VAL A 232 -27.78 13.44 -10.35
CA VAL A 232 -26.56 13.83 -9.63
C VAL A 232 -26.82 13.82 -8.13
N THR A 233 -25.89 13.26 -7.36
CA THR A 233 -25.91 13.28 -5.90
C THR A 233 -24.50 13.48 -5.34
N TRP A 234 -24.38 14.11 -4.17
CA TRP A 234 -23.10 14.21 -3.43
C TRP A 234 -22.86 13.00 -2.52
N LYS A 235 -23.89 12.17 -2.35
CA LYS A 235 -23.87 11.01 -1.47
C LYS A 235 -23.48 9.76 -2.26
N HIS A 236 -22.39 9.12 -1.88
CA HIS A 236 -21.95 7.85 -2.46
C HIS A 236 -23.09 6.81 -2.39
N PRO A 237 -23.36 6.04 -3.45
CA PRO A 237 -24.47 5.08 -3.49
C PRO A 237 -24.45 4.06 -2.33
N PHE A 238 -23.26 3.67 -1.87
CA PHE A 238 -23.08 2.76 -0.73
C PHE A 238 -22.89 3.45 0.63
N TYR A 239 -23.06 4.78 0.73
CA TYR A 239 -22.80 5.51 1.98
C TYR A 239 -23.62 4.97 3.16
N ASP A 240 -24.93 4.76 2.98
CA ASP A 240 -25.78 4.31 4.08
C ASP A 240 -25.41 2.91 4.56
N TYR A 241 -25.00 2.04 3.65
CA TYR A 241 -24.49 0.72 3.99
C TYR A 241 -23.25 0.82 4.88
N PHE A 242 -22.23 1.59 4.47
CA PHE A 242 -21.02 1.75 5.28
C PHE A 242 -21.25 2.51 6.60
N ARG A 243 -22.20 3.46 6.61
CA ARG A 243 -22.62 4.13 7.85
C ARG A 243 -23.24 3.14 8.84
N GLN A 244 -24.18 2.30 8.39
CA GLN A 244 -24.77 1.26 9.22
C GLN A 244 -23.73 0.24 9.68
N LEU A 245 -22.81 -0.13 8.78
CA LEU A 245 -21.72 -1.06 9.11
C LEU A 245 -20.76 -0.48 10.16
N ARG A 246 -20.43 0.81 10.07
CA ARG A 246 -19.67 1.53 11.10
C ARG A 246 -20.40 1.50 12.43
N ASP A 247 -21.70 1.81 12.43
CA ASP A 247 -22.50 1.86 13.66
C ASP A 247 -22.63 0.47 14.30
N PHE A 248 -22.75 -0.59 13.48
CA PHE A 248 -22.65 -1.98 13.91
C PHE A 248 -21.28 -2.28 14.53
N CYS A 249 -20.18 -1.97 13.84
CA CYS A 249 -18.83 -2.26 14.34
C CYS A 249 -18.49 -1.55 15.65
N ARG A 250 -19.12 -0.39 15.94
CA ARG A 250 -18.97 0.30 17.23
C ARG A 250 -19.66 -0.40 18.40
N GLN A 251 -20.68 -1.22 18.12
CA GLN A 251 -21.50 -1.91 19.11
C GLN A 251 -21.16 -3.41 19.21
N ALA A 252 -20.68 -3.99 18.11
CA ALA A 252 -20.40 -5.40 17.97
C ALA A 252 -19.13 -5.81 18.74
N SER A 253 -19.10 -7.08 19.14
CA SER A 253 -17.91 -7.70 19.70
C SER A 253 -16.79 -7.84 18.66
N ARG A 254 -15.56 -8.04 19.13
CA ARG A 254 -14.39 -8.26 18.25
C ARG A 254 -14.59 -9.43 17.29
N ASP A 255 -15.20 -10.53 17.77
CA ASP A 255 -15.45 -11.72 16.96
C ASP A 255 -16.48 -11.43 15.84
N GLU A 256 -17.53 -10.67 16.13
CA GLU A 256 -18.53 -10.26 15.13
C GLU A 256 -17.94 -9.29 14.10
N VAL A 257 -17.06 -8.38 14.52
CA VAL A 257 -16.33 -7.52 13.57
C VAL A 257 -15.43 -8.36 12.67
N MET A 258 -14.71 -9.36 13.21
CA MET A 258 -13.91 -10.29 12.41
C MET A 258 -14.78 -11.10 11.43
N GLN A 259 -15.93 -11.58 11.88
CA GLN A 259 -16.91 -12.30 11.06
C GLN A 259 -17.34 -11.44 9.86
N VAL A 260 -17.76 -10.21 10.10
CA VAL A 260 -18.16 -9.26 9.04
C VAL A 260 -17.01 -9.00 8.07
N ARG A 261 -15.78 -8.82 8.56
CA ARG A 261 -14.61 -8.62 7.71
C ARG A 261 -14.31 -9.85 6.84
N CYS A 262 -14.42 -11.07 7.39
CA CYS A 262 -14.27 -12.32 6.64
C CYS A 262 -15.36 -12.50 5.59
N ASN A 263 -16.62 -12.26 5.95
CA ASN A 263 -17.74 -12.28 5.01
C ASN A 263 -17.53 -11.29 3.86
N ARG A 264 -17.05 -10.10 4.17
CA ARG A 264 -16.74 -9.09 3.15
C ARG A 264 -15.60 -9.52 2.23
N LEU A 265 -14.53 -10.10 2.78
CA LEU A 265 -13.42 -10.64 1.99
C LEU A 265 -13.92 -11.66 0.95
N LEU A 266 -14.79 -12.58 1.38
CA LEU A 266 -15.39 -13.58 0.50
C LEU A 266 -16.40 -12.98 -0.48
N TRP A 267 -17.20 -12.02 -0.04
CA TRP A 267 -18.14 -11.31 -0.92
C TRP A 267 -17.40 -10.58 -2.04
N SER A 268 -16.33 -9.85 -1.71
CA SER A 268 -15.49 -9.17 -2.71
C SER A 268 -14.85 -10.17 -3.67
N TYR A 269 -14.37 -11.31 -3.18
CA TYR A 269 -13.85 -12.38 -4.03
C TYR A 269 -14.91 -12.93 -4.99
N GLU A 270 -16.10 -13.26 -4.50
CA GLU A 270 -17.18 -13.80 -5.33
C GLU A 270 -17.71 -12.75 -6.34
N ALA A 271 -17.76 -11.47 -5.96
CA ALA A 271 -18.15 -10.38 -6.85
C ALA A 271 -17.17 -10.22 -8.03
N THR A 272 -15.85 -10.21 -7.75
CA THR A 272 -14.83 -10.14 -8.81
C THR A 272 -14.87 -11.37 -9.71
N ARG A 273 -15.14 -12.57 -9.17
CA ARG A 273 -15.21 -13.80 -9.97
C ARG A 273 -16.23 -13.72 -11.09
N VAL A 274 -17.39 -13.13 -10.80
CA VAL A 274 -18.49 -13.00 -11.76
C VAL A 274 -18.13 -12.07 -12.91
N GLU A 275 -17.20 -11.13 -12.70
CA GLU A 275 -16.83 -10.13 -13.70
C GLU A 275 -15.60 -10.52 -14.53
N THR A 276 -14.64 -11.26 -13.95
CA THR A 276 -13.33 -11.54 -14.56
C THR A 276 -12.89 -13.00 -14.41
N GLU A 277 -13.73 -13.94 -14.85
CA GLU A 277 -13.55 -15.39 -14.66
C GLU A 277 -12.16 -15.94 -15.08
N HIS A 278 -11.51 -15.34 -16.08
CA HIS A 278 -10.24 -15.84 -16.64
C HIS A 278 -8.97 -15.29 -15.96
N ASP A 279 -9.06 -14.13 -15.30
CA ASP A 279 -7.90 -13.43 -14.72
C ASP A 279 -7.91 -13.43 -13.19
N GLN A 280 -8.91 -14.06 -12.58
CA GLN A 280 -9.04 -14.04 -11.14
C GLN A 280 -7.99 -14.91 -10.46
N GLU A 281 -7.24 -14.31 -9.53
CA GLU A 281 -6.37 -15.07 -8.66
C GLU A 281 -7.16 -16.06 -7.79
N PRO A 282 -6.63 -17.24 -7.47
CA PRO A 282 -7.28 -18.16 -6.56
C PRO A 282 -7.51 -17.52 -5.17
N LEU A 283 -8.60 -17.86 -4.49
CA LEU A 283 -8.90 -17.35 -3.14
C LEU A 283 -7.76 -17.55 -2.13
N ILE A 284 -6.94 -18.59 -2.33
CA ILE A 284 -5.79 -18.89 -1.48
C ILE A 284 -4.51 -18.17 -1.90
N SER A 285 -4.58 -17.17 -2.78
CA SER A 285 -3.42 -16.39 -3.24
C SER A 285 -2.84 -15.53 -2.09
N PRO A 286 -1.57 -15.08 -2.21
CA PRO A 286 -0.93 -14.31 -1.14
C PRO A 286 -1.70 -13.07 -0.69
N PRO A 287 -2.29 -12.24 -1.57
CA PRO A 287 -3.11 -11.10 -1.17
C PRO A 287 -4.28 -11.46 -0.25
N TYR A 288 -5.04 -12.51 -0.56
CA TYR A 288 -6.19 -12.92 0.25
C TYR A 288 -5.77 -13.56 1.58
N VAL A 289 -4.67 -14.31 1.60
CA VAL A 289 -4.08 -14.85 2.84
C VAL A 289 -3.59 -13.72 3.76
N ALA A 290 -2.92 -12.71 3.20
CA ALA A 290 -2.49 -11.54 3.95
C ALA A 290 -3.68 -10.75 4.50
N ARG A 291 -4.73 -10.53 3.70
CA ARG A 291 -5.98 -9.90 4.15
C ARG A 291 -6.65 -10.70 5.27
N MET A 292 -6.71 -12.03 5.16
CA MET A 292 -7.26 -12.86 6.23
C MET A 292 -6.44 -12.71 7.52
N ALA A 293 -5.12 -12.80 7.45
CA ALA A 293 -4.27 -12.63 8.63
C ALA A 293 -4.46 -11.25 9.29
N ASP A 294 -4.56 -10.18 8.49
CA ASP A 294 -4.86 -8.82 8.96
C ASP A 294 -6.23 -8.73 9.67
N ILE A 295 -7.24 -9.49 9.23
CA ILE A 295 -8.54 -9.57 9.93
C ILE A 295 -8.36 -10.08 11.37
N PHE A 296 -7.51 -11.08 11.56
CA PHE A 296 -7.21 -11.65 12.87
C PHE A 296 -6.14 -10.88 13.66
N GLY A 297 -5.52 -9.86 13.06
CA GLY A 297 -4.50 -9.03 13.70
C GLY A 297 -3.09 -9.63 13.65
N PHE A 298 -2.79 -10.44 12.65
CA PHE A 298 -1.47 -11.02 12.41
C PHE A 298 -0.80 -10.41 11.18
N ASP A 299 0.50 -10.12 11.28
CA ASP A 299 1.30 -9.69 10.14
C ASP A 299 2.05 -10.89 9.56
N VAL A 300 1.62 -11.38 8.39
CA VAL A 300 2.24 -12.51 7.69
C VAL A 300 3.70 -12.28 7.31
N LYS A 301 4.18 -11.02 7.27
CA LYS A 301 5.59 -10.72 7.01
C LYS A 301 6.48 -11.12 8.19
N VAL A 302 5.94 -11.00 9.41
CA VAL A 302 6.64 -11.32 10.66
C VAL A 302 6.28 -12.73 11.13
N GLN A 303 5.02 -13.13 10.94
CA GLN A 303 4.42 -14.36 11.46
C GLN A 303 4.07 -15.32 10.33
N GLY A 304 5.05 -15.70 9.50
CA GLY A 304 4.85 -16.62 8.38
C GLY A 304 4.24 -17.97 8.77
N CYS A 305 4.37 -18.38 10.05
CA CYS A 305 3.77 -19.61 10.58
C CYS A 305 2.24 -19.70 10.41
N VAL A 306 1.53 -18.57 10.38
CA VAL A 306 0.05 -18.53 10.27
C VAL A 306 -0.46 -18.84 8.86
N VAL A 307 0.39 -18.74 7.83
CA VAL A 307 -0.01 -18.82 6.41
C VAL A 307 -0.71 -20.13 6.07
N ARG A 308 -0.21 -21.27 6.60
CA ARG A 308 -0.79 -22.59 6.32
C ARG A 308 -2.23 -22.68 6.84
N ASN A 309 -2.46 -22.21 8.06
CA ASN A 309 -3.77 -22.30 8.69
C ASN A 309 -4.74 -21.25 8.14
N CYS A 310 -4.27 -20.05 7.78
CA CYS A 310 -5.07 -19.10 7.01
C CYS A 310 -5.55 -19.71 5.67
N LYS A 311 -4.69 -20.41 4.92
CA LYS A 311 -5.11 -21.09 3.67
C LYS A 311 -6.20 -22.14 3.90
N ALA A 312 -6.06 -22.95 4.95
CA ALA A 312 -7.04 -23.97 5.28
C ALA A 312 -8.39 -23.34 5.67
N GLN A 313 -8.35 -22.30 6.50
CA GLN A 313 -9.55 -21.63 7.00
C GLN A 313 -10.24 -20.78 5.91
N LEU A 314 -9.51 -20.15 4.99
CA LEU A 314 -10.13 -19.51 3.81
C LEU A 314 -10.99 -20.47 3.01
N LYS A 315 -10.52 -21.71 2.79
CA LYS A 315 -11.30 -22.74 2.08
C LYS A 315 -12.54 -23.14 2.87
N ALA A 316 -12.41 -23.32 4.18
CA ALA A 316 -13.54 -23.66 5.06
C ALA A 316 -14.59 -22.54 5.09
N PHE A 317 -14.16 -21.29 5.26
CA PHE A 317 -15.02 -20.11 5.26
C PHE A 317 -15.70 -19.89 3.92
N ALA A 318 -15.00 -20.08 2.80
CA ALA A 318 -15.61 -20.01 1.47
C ALA A 318 -16.72 -21.06 1.29
N LYS A 319 -16.51 -22.29 1.77
CA LYS A 319 -17.55 -23.34 1.74
C LYS A 319 -18.75 -22.95 2.60
N ALA A 320 -18.51 -22.50 3.84
CA ALA A 320 -19.57 -22.04 4.74
C ALA A 320 -20.37 -20.88 4.13
N TYR A 321 -19.68 -19.86 3.61
CA TYR A 321 -20.27 -18.69 2.97
C TYR A 321 -21.08 -19.04 1.72
N ARG A 322 -20.61 -19.93 0.85
CA ARG A 322 -21.42 -20.36 -0.32
C ARG A 322 -22.69 -21.12 0.08
N THR A 323 -22.68 -21.78 1.23
CA THR A 323 -23.82 -22.59 1.69
C THR A 323 -24.84 -21.74 2.47
N LYS A 324 -24.36 -20.85 3.34
CA LYS A 324 -25.20 -20.10 4.29
C LYS A 324 -25.27 -18.58 4.02
N GLN A 325 -24.47 -18.07 3.08
CA GLN A 325 -24.20 -16.65 2.84
C GLN A 325 -23.63 -15.90 4.06
N ASP A 326 -23.13 -16.66 5.04
CA ASP A 326 -22.57 -16.16 6.30
C ASP A 326 -21.61 -17.20 6.90
N ILE A 327 -20.59 -16.74 7.61
CA ILE A 327 -19.66 -17.57 8.40
C ILE A 327 -20.11 -17.50 9.85
N GLU A 328 -20.26 -18.61 10.55
CA GLU A 328 -20.65 -18.59 11.96
C GLU A 328 -19.56 -17.97 12.86
N VAL A 329 -19.96 -17.17 13.85
CA VAL A 329 -19.05 -16.52 14.82
C VAL A 329 -18.20 -17.54 15.59
N SER A 330 -18.72 -18.74 15.85
CA SER A 330 -17.98 -19.85 16.47
C SER A 330 -16.75 -20.25 15.66
N LEU A 331 -16.90 -20.39 14.33
CA LEU A 331 -15.79 -20.73 13.43
C LEU A 331 -14.73 -19.62 13.40
N ILE A 332 -15.14 -18.36 13.51
CA ILE A 332 -14.22 -17.21 13.61
C ILE A 332 -13.41 -17.30 14.91
N ARG A 333 -14.06 -17.58 16.04
CA ARG A 333 -13.40 -17.74 17.33
C ARG A 333 -12.41 -18.90 17.33
N GLU A 334 -12.83 -20.07 16.86
CA GLU A 334 -11.97 -21.26 16.73
C GLU A 334 -10.74 -20.99 15.85
N CYS A 335 -10.94 -20.28 14.73
CA CYS A 335 -9.85 -19.87 13.86
C CYS A 335 -8.88 -18.92 14.58
N ASN A 336 -9.39 -17.90 15.29
CA ASN A 336 -8.56 -16.96 16.05
C ASN A 336 -7.72 -17.69 17.11
N GLU A 337 -8.33 -18.57 17.90
CA GLU A 337 -7.64 -19.36 18.94
C GLU A 337 -6.59 -20.30 18.34
N MET A 338 -6.86 -20.89 17.17
CA MET A 338 -5.89 -21.71 16.45
C MET A 338 -4.67 -20.89 16.02
N LEU A 339 -4.89 -19.74 15.37
CA LEU A 339 -3.80 -18.88 14.90
C LEU A 339 -2.96 -18.31 16.06
N GLN A 340 -3.60 -17.93 17.18
CA GLN A 340 -2.90 -17.51 18.39
C GLN A 340 -1.99 -18.61 18.96
N ARG A 341 -2.48 -19.86 19.00
CA ARG A 341 -1.68 -21.01 19.45
C ARG A 341 -0.48 -21.27 18.54
N ASP A 342 -0.63 -21.12 17.22
CA ASP A 342 0.50 -21.30 16.29
C ASP A 342 1.57 -20.25 16.49
N VAL A 343 1.17 -18.98 16.68
CA VAL A 343 2.11 -17.89 16.96
C VAL A 343 2.80 -18.11 18.30
N ALA A 344 2.07 -18.49 19.35
CA ALA A 344 2.66 -18.77 20.66
C ALA A 344 3.70 -19.92 20.60
N LYS A 345 3.34 -21.04 19.95
CA LYS A 345 4.26 -22.17 19.73
C LYS A 345 5.49 -21.77 18.93
N TYR A 346 5.30 -20.97 17.88
CA TYR A 346 6.42 -20.46 17.09
C TYR A 346 7.35 -19.58 17.93
N SER A 347 6.79 -18.67 18.74
CA SER A 347 7.56 -17.83 19.66
C SER A 347 8.32 -18.65 20.70
N GLU A 348 7.70 -19.67 21.30
CA GLU A 348 8.36 -20.60 22.23
C GLU A 348 9.50 -21.37 21.55
N MET A 349 9.27 -21.86 20.34
CA MET A 349 10.29 -22.57 19.55
C MET A 349 11.49 -21.66 19.24
N VAL A 350 11.24 -20.43 18.80
CA VAL A 350 12.29 -19.42 18.56
C VAL A 350 13.02 -19.08 19.85
N ALA A 351 12.31 -18.90 20.96
CA ALA A 351 12.90 -18.60 22.26
C ALA A 351 13.81 -19.74 22.75
N HIS A 352 13.32 -20.99 22.73
CA HIS A 352 14.08 -22.18 23.09
C HIS A 352 15.34 -22.34 22.21
N TRP A 353 15.23 -22.10 20.90
CA TRP A 353 16.38 -22.13 19.99
C TRP A 353 17.37 -20.98 20.23
N SER A 354 16.90 -19.82 20.67
CA SER A 354 17.76 -18.66 20.96
C SER A 354 18.44 -18.72 22.33
N GLY A 355 17.84 -19.41 23.31
CA GLY A 355 18.22 -19.34 24.73
C GLY A 355 18.97 -20.55 25.29
N GLU A 356 18.61 -21.80 24.95
CA GLU A 356 19.04 -22.98 25.73
C GLU A 356 20.08 -23.88 25.05
N VAL A 357 20.40 -23.69 23.77
CA VAL A 357 21.38 -24.55 23.05
C VAL A 357 22.83 -24.08 23.23
N LYS A 358 23.11 -23.07 24.06
CA LYS A 358 24.45 -22.46 24.17
C LYS A 358 25.38 -23.02 25.25
N GLU A 359 24.92 -23.78 26.24
CA GLU A 359 25.78 -24.06 27.40
C GLU A 359 26.58 -25.37 27.38
N ASP A 360 26.17 -26.47 26.72
CA ASP A 360 26.88 -27.74 26.94
C ASP A 360 27.89 -28.19 25.88
N VAL A 361 28.01 -27.49 24.75
CA VAL A 361 29.18 -27.61 23.84
C VAL A 361 29.35 -26.28 23.13
N LYS A 362 30.36 -25.47 23.49
CA LYS A 362 30.78 -24.30 22.68
C LYS A 362 31.38 -24.78 21.37
N PHE A 363 30.52 -25.23 20.46
CA PHE A 363 30.83 -25.36 19.06
C PHE A 363 31.02 -23.95 18.51
N ASP A 364 32.27 -23.52 18.39
CA ASP A 364 32.65 -22.19 17.87
C ASP A 364 32.53 -22.20 16.33
N LEU A 365 31.31 -22.36 15.83
CA LEU A 365 31.01 -22.44 14.40
C LEU A 365 31.57 -21.24 13.62
N ASN A 366 31.55 -20.06 14.23
CA ASN A 366 32.08 -18.85 13.61
C ASN A 366 33.60 -18.95 13.36
N LYS A 367 34.36 -19.53 14.31
CA LYS A 367 35.81 -19.74 14.15
C LYS A 367 36.10 -20.85 13.13
N LEU A 368 35.27 -21.91 13.11
CA LEU A 368 35.37 -22.97 12.11
C LEU A 368 35.12 -22.43 10.70
N ALA A 369 34.01 -21.70 10.51
CA ALA A 369 33.64 -21.06 9.25
C ALA A 369 34.63 -19.94 8.84
N ALA A 370 35.32 -19.33 9.79
CA ALA A 370 36.40 -18.39 9.51
C ALA A 370 37.68 -19.07 9.01
N GLY A 371 37.84 -20.38 9.23
CA GLY A 371 39.07 -21.12 8.95
C GLY A 371 40.15 -20.89 10.01
N GLU A 372 39.77 -20.44 11.21
CA GLU A 372 40.68 -20.14 12.32
C GLU A 372 40.99 -21.38 13.18
N LEU A 373 40.12 -22.39 13.11
CA LEU A 373 40.30 -23.65 13.81
C LEU A 373 41.18 -24.60 12.99
N HIS A 374 42.03 -25.35 13.69
CA HIS A 374 42.99 -26.25 13.11
C HIS A 374 42.67 -27.70 13.49
N CYS A 375 42.93 -28.61 12.56
CA CYS A 375 42.81 -30.03 12.74
C CYS A 375 43.64 -30.47 13.94
N VAL A 376 43.01 -31.13 14.90
CA VAL A 376 43.69 -31.57 16.13
C VAL A 376 44.91 -32.45 15.83
N ASN A 377 44.84 -33.26 14.76
CA ASN A 377 45.84 -34.25 14.39
C ASN A 377 47.02 -33.66 13.58
N CYS A 378 46.74 -33.00 12.45
CA CYS A 378 47.80 -32.55 11.52
C CYS A 378 48.01 -31.03 11.49
N LYS A 379 47.28 -30.27 12.32
CA LYS A 379 47.36 -28.81 12.44
C LYS A 379 47.02 -28.02 11.15
N THR A 380 46.56 -28.64 10.08
CA THR A 380 45.99 -27.93 8.92
C THR A 380 44.64 -27.31 9.28
N THR A 381 44.12 -26.35 8.51
CA THR A 381 42.77 -25.80 8.74
C THR A 381 41.72 -26.90 8.86
N ALA A 382 40.91 -26.85 9.92
CA ALA A 382 39.81 -27.77 10.12
C ALA A 382 38.65 -27.40 9.19
N LEU A 383 38.07 -28.41 8.56
CA LEU A 383 36.92 -28.27 7.66
C LEU A 383 35.75 -29.15 8.10
N SER A 384 35.93 -29.94 9.15
CA SER A 384 34.90 -30.82 9.70
C SER A 384 34.91 -30.74 11.22
N PHE A 385 33.74 -30.86 11.82
CA PHE A 385 33.57 -31.04 13.26
C PHE A 385 32.78 -32.33 13.49
N CYS A 386 33.31 -33.21 14.33
CA CYS A 386 32.63 -34.43 14.74
C CYS A 386 31.81 -34.14 16.00
N LEU A 387 30.49 -34.31 15.93
CA LEU A 387 29.58 -34.00 17.05
C LEU A 387 29.85 -34.90 18.26
N GLU A 388 30.17 -36.17 18.01
CA GLU A 388 30.35 -37.21 19.01
C GLU A 388 31.74 -37.14 19.64
N CYS A 389 32.78 -36.94 18.84
CA CYS A 389 34.15 -36.77 19.35
C CYS A 389 34.41 -35.37 19.92
N LYS A 390 33.61 -34.37 19.54
CA LYS A 390 33.82 -32.94 19.82
C LYS A 390 35.18 -32.42 19.32
N ASP A 391 35.67 -33.00 18.23
CA ASP A 391 36.98 -32.69 17.63
C ASP A 391 36.84 -31.93 16.30
N TYR A 392 37.74 -30.97 16.08
CA TYR A 392 37.91 -30.26 14.82
C TYR A 392 38.97 -30.98 13.96
N LEU A 393 38.60 -31.38 12.75
CA LEU A 393 39.42 -32.19 11.85
C LEU A 393 39.43 -31.62 10.44
N CYS A 394 40.53 -31.82 9.71
CA CYS A 394 40.52 -31.64 8.25
C CYS A 394 39.89 -32.86 7.59
N LEU A 395 39.40 -32.71 6.35
CA LEU A 395 38.68 -33.79 5.64
C LEU A 395 39.48 -35.10 5.55
N LYS A 396 40.80 -35.00 5.34
CA LYS A 396 41.69 -36.17 5.28
C LYS A 396 41.77 -36.90 6.63
N CYS A 397 42.11 -36.17 7.71
CA CYS A 397 42.19 -36.79 9.03
C CYS A 397 40.83 -37.28 9.53
N TYR A 398 39.74 -36.62 9.14
CA TYR A 398 38.40 -37.13 9.42
C TYR A 398 38.18 -38.48 8.74
N ALA A 399 38.41 -38.58 7.42
CA ALA A 399 38.27 -39.84 6.68
C ALA A 399 39.19 -40.95 7.22
N ASP A 400 40.42 -40.63 7.61
CA ASP A 400 41.38 -41.59 8.16
C ASP A 400 40.95 -42.11 9.54
N LEU A 401 40.49 -41.22 10.44
CA LEU A 401 40.10 -41.54 11.82
C LEU A 401 38.68 -42.12 11.93
N HIS A 402 37.77 -41.70 11.06
CA HIS A 402 36.37 -42.13 11.05
C HIS A 402 36.08 -43.15 9.95
N GLY A 403 37.05 -43.52 9.11
CA GLY A 403 36.87 -44.59 8.13
C GLY A 403 36.81 -46.00 8.72
N LYS A 404 37.18 -46.17 10.00
CA LYS A 404 37.34 -47.47 10.67
C LYS A 404 36.65 -47.50 12.05
N GLY A 405 36.20 -48.69 12.45
CA GLY A 405 35.65 -48.96 13.79
C GLY A 405 34.32 -48.26 14.08
N SER A 406 34.01 -48.09 15.37
CA SER A 406 32.77 -47.45 15.84
C SER A 406 32.64 -45.97 15.44
N ARG A 407 33.76 -45.31 15.15
CA ARG A 407 33.78 -43.91 14.70
C ARG A 407 33.21 -43.72 13.30
N LYS A 408 33.04 -44.79 12.52
CA LYS A 408 32.41 -44.73 11.19
C LYS A 408 30.95 -44.27 11.23
N GLU A 409 30.29 -44.43 12.38
CA GLU A 409 28.90 -44.06 12.55
C GLU A 409 28.73 -42.60 13.01
N HIS A 410 29.81 -41.93 13.39
CA HIS A 410 29.77 -40.54 13.84
C HIS A 410 29.39 -39.61 12.69
N ALA A 411 28.60 -38.60 13.01
CA ALA A 411 28.00 -37.70 12.04
C ALA A 411 28.86 -36.42 11.93
N PRO A 412 29.59 -36.18 10.82
CA PRO A 412 30.38 -34.98 10.67
C PRO A 412 29.57 -33.77 10.19
N PHE A 413 29.77 -32.63 10.84
CA PHE A 413 29.44 -31.34 10.22
C PHE A 413 30.62 -30.88 9.36
N CYS A 414 30.49 -31.00 8.03
CA CYS A 414 31.52 -30.61 7.06
C CYS A 414 31.23 -29.24 6.44
N LEU A 415 32.22 -28.35 6.48
CA LEU A 415 32.24 -27.13 5.68
C LEU A 415 32.58 -27.46 4.23
N VAL A 416 32.04 -26.68 3.30
CA VAL A 416 32.35 -26.81 1.88
C VAL A 416 33.76 -26.28 1.64
N PRO A 417 34.72 -27.07 1.15
CA PRO A 417 36.05 -26.57 0.83
C PRO A 417 35.99 -25.59 -0.35
N CYS A 418 36.82 -24.56 -0.34
CA CYS A 418 36.97 -23.66 -1.48
C CYS A 418 37.44 -24.44 -2.71
N ALA A 419 36.70 -24.34 -3.83
CA ALA A 419 37.00 -25.03 -5.08
C ALA A 419 38.36 -24.66 -5.70
N LEU A 420 38.96 -23.52 -5.30
CA LEU A 420 40.26 -23.08 -5.83
C LEU A 420 41.45 -23.39 -4.93
N CYS A 421 41.34 -23.18 -3.62
CA CYS A 421 42.48 -23.41 -2.71
C CYS A 421 42.37 -24.72 -1.93
N VAL A 422 41.17 -25.29 -1.78
CA VAL A 422 40.86 -26.50 -0.99
C VAL A 422 41.19 -26.41 0.51
N VAL A 423 41.97 -25.42 0.93
CA VAL A 423 42.43 -25.20 2.31
C VAL A 423 41.41 -24.45 3.16
N LEU A 424 40.77 -23.41 2.61
CA LEU A 424 39.85 -22.56 3.34
C LEU A 424 38.39 -22.95 3.08
N PRO A 425 37.49 -22.76 4.06
CA PRO A 425 36.07 -22.96 3.84
C PRO A 425 35.53 -21.93 2.84
N ALA A 426 34.64 -22.38 1.96
CA ALA A 426 33.93 -21.53 1.03
C ALA A 426 32.97 -20.62 1.80
N LYS A 427 32.97 -19.31 1.54
CA LYS A 427 32.01 -18.38 2.16
C LYS A 427 30.99 -17.85 1.15
N ILE A 428 31.27 -18.07 -0.13
CA ILE A 428 30.57 -17.49 -1.25
C ILE A 428 30.33 -18.62 -2.26
N HIS A 429 29.14 -18.68 -2.81
CA HIS A 429 28.78 -19.55 -3.90
C HIS A 429 28.51 -18.69 -5.14
N CYS A 430 29.36 -18.81 -6.16
CA CYS A 430 29.18 -18.08 -7.41
C CYS A 430 28.06 -18.74 -8.20
N THR A 431 26.97 -18.00 -8.41
CA THR A 431 25.79 -18.47 -9.16
C THR A 431 26.07 -18.63 -10.65
N PHE A 432 27.10 -17.96 -11.19
CA PHE A 432 27.45 -18.05 -12.60
C PHE A 432 28.23 -19.34 -12.94
N THR A 433 29.21 -19.71 -12.12
CA THR A 433 30.03 -20.91 -12.39
C THR A 433 29.67 -22.11 -11.51
N ASP A 434 28.69 -21.96 -10.62
CA ASP A 434 28.30 -22.96 -9.62
C ASP A 434 29.46 -23.41 -8.70
N LYS A 435 30.41 -22.51 -8.42
CA LYS A 435 31.60 -22.83 -7.60
C LYS A 435 31.51 -22.17 -6.23
N SER A 436 31.76 -22.98 -5.20
CA SER A 436 31.88 -22.54 -3.80
C SER A 436 33.31 -22.12 -3.50
N LEU A 437 33.50 -20.87 -3.09
CA LEU A 437 34.79 -20.19 -3.01
C LEU A 437 34.96 -19.48 -1.66
N CYS A 438 36.18 -19.47 -1.14
CA CYS A 438 36.51 -18.60 -0.01
C CYS A 438 36.61 -17.14 -0.49
N HIS A 439 36.45 -16.19 0.44
CA HIS A 439 36.43 -14.76 0.13
C HIS A 439 37.67 -14.31 -0.66
N LYS A 440 38.86 -14.79 -0.26
CA LYS A 440 40.13 -14.48 -0.93
C LYS A 440 40.18 -15.00 -2.37
N CYS A 441 39.78 -16.24 -2.59
CA CYS A 441 39.78 -16.85 -3.93
C CYS A 441 38.75 -16.22 -4.85
N TYR A 442 37.57 -15.87 -4.31
CA TYR A 442 36.53 -15.17 -5.06
C TYR A 442 37.03 -13.79 -5.54
N ALA A 443 37.48 -12.95 -4.61
CA ALA A 443 37.88 -11.58 -4.89
C ALA A 443 39.17 -11.46 -5.73
N MET A 444 40.16 -12.33 -5.49
CA MET A 444 41.48 -12.17 -6.11
C MET A 444 41.61 -12.86 -7.46
N LYS A 445 40.94 -14.00 -7.65
CA LYS A 445 41.11 -14.85 -8.83
C LYS A 445 39.82 -15.01 -9.62
N HIS A 446 38.74 -15.41 -8.96
CA HIS A 446 37.54 -15.85 -9.65
C HIS A 446 36.81 -14.71 -10.38
N ILE A 447 36.54 -13.60 -9.70
CA ILE A 447 35.78 -12.47 -10.28
C ILE A 447 36.45 -11.83 -11.51
N LYS A 448 37.78 -11.95 -11.61
CA LYS A 448 38.55 -11.43 -12.74
C LYS A 448 38.43 -12.30 -13.99
N MET A 449 38.14 -13.59 -13.81
CA MET A 449 37.96 -14.55 -14.90
C MET A 449 36.50 -14.64 -15.38
N LEU A 450 35.56 -13.99 -14.69
CA LEU A 450 34.16 -13.98 -15.10
C LEU A 450 33.98 -13.06 -16.33
N PRO A 451 33.14 -13.45 -17.30
CA PRO A 451 32.67 -12.54 -18.34
C PRO A 451 31.86 -11.38 -17.71
N LEU A 452 31.63 -10.30 -18.47
CA LEU A 452 30.91 -9.11 -17.99
C LEU A 452 29.56 -9.49 -17.37
N ASP A 453 28.76 -10.31 -18.05
CA ASP A 453 27.47 -10.81 -17.56
C ASP A 453 27.59 -11.63 -16.26
N GLY A 454 28.69 -12.35 -16.09
CA GLY A 454 28.98 -13.11 -14.87
C GLY A 454 29.35 -12.22 -13.67
N LYS A 455 29.85 -11.00 -13.91
CA LYS A 455 30.18 -10.03 -12.85
C LYS A 455 28.96 -9.32 -12.29
N GLU A 456 27.90 -9.19 -13.09
CA GLU A 456 26.63 -8.59 -12.64
C GLU A 456 25.84 -9.53 -11.72
N ASN A 457 26.03 -10.84 -11.86
CA ASN A 457 25.41 -11.83 -10.99
C ASN A 457 25.96 -11.77 -9.56
N GLN A 458 25.12 -11.35 -8.61
CA GLN A 458 25.48 -11.31 -7.21
C GLN A 458 25.70 -12.72 -6.66
N PRO A 459 26.87 -13.01 -6.07
CA PRO A 459 27.14 -14.33 -5.54
C PRO A 459 26.40 -14.55 -4.21
N ARG A 460 26.00 -15.79 -3.93
CA ARG A 460 25.27 -16.14 -2.70
C ARG A 460 26.24 -16.35 -1.55
N ARG A 461 25.93 -15.79 -0.37
CA ARG A 461 26.71 -16.07 0.84
C ARG A 461 26.32 -17.43 1.43
N ILE A 462 27.30 -18.25 1.77
CA ILE A 462 27.06 -19.53 2.45
C ILE A 462 26.90 -19.27 3.95
N ASN A 463 25.71 -19.53 4.48
CA ASN A 463 25.41 -19.37 5.90
C ASN A 463 25.61 -20.70 6.66
N TYR A 464 26.79 -20.90 7.22
CA TYR A 464 27.11 -22.11 7.95
C TYR A 464 26.31 -22.28 9.26
N VAL A 465 25.84 -21.19 9.86
CA VAL A 465 24.98 -21.23 11.07
C VAL A 465 23.68 -21.94 10.75
N GLU A 466 23.06 -21.56 9.63
CA GLU A 466 21.83 -22.17 9.18
C GLU A 466 22.04 -23.63 8.74
N GLN A 467 23.14 -23.93 8.04
CA GLN A 467 23.49 -25.31 7.67
C GLN A 467 23.69 -26.19 8.91
N TYR A 468 24.36 -25.68 9.94
CA TYR A 468 24.57 -26.41 11.19
C TYR A 468 23.26 -26.70 11.92
N ASN A 469 22.37 -25.72 12.03
CA ASN A 469 21.07 -25.91 12.67
C ASN A 469 20.26 -27.02 11.99
N ARG A 470 20.21 -27.01 10.65
CA ARG A 470 19.57 -28.08 9.86
C ARG A 470 20.22 -29.45 10.08
N TYR A 471 21.55 -29.48 10.13
CA TYR A 471 22.29 -30.72 10.37
C TYR A 471 22.03 -31.27 11.77
N ALA A 472 21.98 -30.40 12.78
CA ALA A 472 21.67 -30.78 14.15
C ALA A 472 20.25 -31.34 14.29
N GLU A 473 19.27 -30.78 13.57
CA GLU A 473 17.91 -31.33 13.49
C GLU A 473 17.91 -32.72 12.86
N PHE A 474 18.56 -32.90 11.71
CA PHE A 474 18.65 -34.20 11.03
C PHE A 474 19.36 -35.26 11.89
N ALA A 475 20.44 -34.88 12.58
CA ALA A 475 21.14 -35.76 13.52
C ALA A 475 20.22 -36.20 14.67
N LYS A 476 19.42 -35.27 15.23
CA LYS A 476 18.41 -35.59 16.26
C LYS A 476 17.32 -36.53 15.74
N GLU A 477 16.79 -36.27 14.55
CA GLU A 477 15.81 -37.17 13.91
C GLU A 477 16.37 -38.56 13.67
N ARG A 478 17.64 -38.66 13.23
CA ARG A 478 18.28 -39.95 13.01
C ARG A 478 18.45 -40.72 14.32
N VAL A 479 18.83 -40.06 15.41
CA VAL A 479 18.88 -40.68 16.75
C VAL A 479 17.48 -41.15 17.19
N GLN A 480 16.44 -40.34 16.96
CA GLN A 480 15.06 -40.73 17.25
C GLN A 480 14.60 -41.91 16.39
N LYS A 481 14.89 -41.90 15.08
CA LYS A 481 14.54 -42.98 14.15
C LYS A 481 15.32 -44.26 14.41
N MET A 482 16.58 -44.17 14.86
CA MET A 482 17.36 -45.34 15.29
C MET A 482 16.89 -45.91 16.64
N ALA A 483 16.17 -45.12 17.46
CA ALA A 483 15.51 -45.59 18.66
C ALA A 483 14.14 -46.26 18.40
N VAL A 484 13.60 -46.13 17.18
CA VAL A 484 12.37 -46.77 16.73
C VAL A 484 12.73 -47.94 15.81
N LYS A 485 12.10 -49.10 15.99
CA LYS A 485 12.40 -50.27 15.16
C LYS A 485 11.99 -49.97 13.70
N PRO A 486 12.77 -50.42 12.70
CA PRO A 486 12.50 -50.13 11.27
C PRO A 486 11.13 -50.58 10.77
N GLU A 487 10.46 -51.46 11.49
CA GLU A 487 9.16 -52.06 11.16
C GLU A 487 7.98 -51.08 11.34
N ASP A 488 8.16 -49.97 12.05
CA ASP A 488 7.09 -49.01 12.40
C ASP A 488 7.10 -47.72 11.56
N LEU A 489 7.98 -47.59 10.56
CA LEU A 489 8.09 -46.37 9.75
C LEU A 489 7.21 -46.44 8.48
N PRO A 490 6.15 -45.62 8.35
CA PRO A 490 5.38 -45.54 7.12
C PRO A 490 6.23 -44.96 5.98
N ALA A 491 5.94 -45.39 4.75
CA ALA A 491 6.64 -44.94 3.53
C ALA A 491 6.70 -43.41 3.46
N LEU A 492 7.90 -42.87 3.22
CA LEU A 492 8.18 -41.44 3.13
C LEU A 492 7.49 -40.85 1.89
N ASP A 493 6.37 -40.19 2.12
CA ASP A 493 5.65 -39.32 1.19
C ASP A 493 6.46 -38.03 0.93
N ASP A 494 6.42 -37.53 -0.32
CA ASP A 494 6.97 -36.24 -0.76
C ASP A 494 6.51 -35.05 0.12
N SER A 495 5.43 -35.21 0.91
CA SER A 495 5.00 -34.25 1.93
C SER A 495 6.06 -33.94 3.01
N ALA A 496 6.98 -34.86 3.28
CA ALA A 496 8.08 -34.63 4.23
C ALA A 496 9.11 -33.62 3.71
N TYR A 497 9.21 -33.40 2.40
CA TYR A 497 10.11 -32.41 1.81
C TYR A 497 9.55 -30.98 1.93
N GLU A 498 8.22 -30.84 2.03
CA GLU A 498 7.55 -29.54 2.18
C GLU A 498 7.72 -28.94 3.57
N SER A 499 7.90 -29.76 4.61
CA SER A 499 8.15 -29.28 5.98
C SER A 499 9.54 -28.65 6.15
N VAL A 500 10.42 -28.79 5.15
CA VAL A 500 11.78 -28.31 5.22
C VAL A 500 11.95 -26.94 4.56
N LEU A 501 10.99 -26.39 3.79
CA LEU A 501 11.12 -25.01 3.28
C LEU A 501 11.36 -24.04 4.45
N SER A 502 12.23 -23.03 4.28
CA SER A 502 12.38 -22.02 5.35
C SER A 502 11.01 -21.43 5.65
N THR A 503 10.79 -21.01 6.90
CA THR A 503 9.50 -20.49 7.42
C THR A 503 8.88 -19.39 6.57
N ASP A 504 9.65 -18.80 5.66
CA ASP A 504 9.31 -17.61 4.90
C ASP A 504 8.78 -17.93 3.50
N TRP A 505 9.11 -19.10 2.91
CA TRP A 505 8.69 -19.46 1.55
C TRP A 505 7.50 -20.40 1.55
N HIS A 506 6.36 -19.93 1.06
CA HIS A 506 5.13 -20.71 1.04
C HIS A 506 4.69 -21.04 -0.40
N PRO A 507 4.21 -22.27 -0.67
CA PRO A 507 3.73 -22.66 -1.98
C PRO A 507 2.31 -22.15 -2.25
N PHE A 508 2.08 -21.62 -3.45
CA PHE A 508 0.81 -21.13 -3.97
C PHE A 508 0.60 -21.68 -5.39
N TYR A 509 -0.61 -21.51 -5.91
CA TYR A 509 -0.97 -21.86 -7.28
C TYR A 509 -1.54 -20.62 -7.96
N ASP A 510 -1.19 -20.38 -9.21
CA ASP A 510 -1.80 -19.31 -10.00
C ASP A 510 -3.17 -19.76 -10.57
N ALA A 511 -3.85 -18.87 -11.29
CA ALA A 511 -5.16 -19.17 -11.89
C ALA A 511 -5.13 -20.38 -12.84
N ARG A 512 -3.95 -20.72 -13.38
CA ARG A 512 -3.73 -21.88 -14.27
C ARG A 512 -3.39 -23.16 -13.50
N GLY A 513 -3.39 -23.12 -12.17
CA GLY A 513 -2.97 -24.24 -11.33
C GLY A 513 -1.46 -24.47 -11.33
N VAL A 514 -0.64 -23.54 -11.83
CA VAL A 514 0.82 -23.70 -11.82
C VAL A 514 1.36 -23.27 -10.46
N ARG A 515 2.14 -24.16 -9.85
CA ARG A 515 2.76 -23.92 -8.54
C ARG A 515 3.81 -22.80 -8.62
N TYR A 516 3.83 -21.95 -7.60
CA TYR A 516 4.89 -20.98 -7.36
C TYR A 516 5.12 -20.80 -5.86
N TYR A 517 6.22 -20.19 -5.47
CA TYR A 517 6.58 -19.90 -4.09
C TYR A 517 6.56 -18.39 -3.87
N HIS A 518 6.01 -17.96 -2.74
CA HIS A 518 5.96 -16.57 -2.35
C HIS A 518 6.55 -16.40 -0.96
N ASN A 519 7.39 -15.38 -0.82
CA ASN A 519 7.96 -14.96 0.46
C ASN A 519 7.25 -13.71 0.95
N PHE A 520 6.53 -13.80 2.06
CA PHE A 520 5.79 -12.65 2.60
C PHE A 520 6.72 -11.56 3.16
N ALA A 521 7.88 -11.95 3.71
CA ALA A 521 8.84 -11.00 4.27
C ALA A 521 9.49 -10.13 3.18
N THR A 522 9.87 -10.73 2.04
CA THR A 522 10.56 -10.02 0.95
C THR A 522 9.61 -9.56 -0.17
N GLY A 523 8.41 -10.14 -0.29
CA GLY A 523 7.50 -9.94 -1.42
C GLY A 523 7.95 -10.66 -2.70
N GLU A 524 8.99 -11.49 -2.63
CA GLU A 524 9.51 -12.21 -3.79
C GLU A 524 8.62 -13.37 -4.21
N ARG A 525 8.55 -13.61 -5.52
CA ARG A 525 7.82 -14.72 -6.14
C ARG A 525 8.73 -15.51 -7.07
N MET A 526 8.76 -16.84 -6.95
CA MET A 526 9.54 -17.72 -7.83
C MET A 526 8.72 -18.92 -8.29
N ARG A 527 8.91 -19.38 -9.54
CA ARG A 527 8.29 -20.63 -10.02
C ARG A 527 9.03 -21.87 -9.54
N GLN A 528 10.33 -21.77 -9.34
CA GLN A 528 11.15 -22.87 -8.84
C GLN A 528 11.21 -22.85 -7.32
N SER A 529 11.28 -24.04 -6.72
CA SER A 529 11.50 -24.17 -5.27
C SER A 529 12.81 -23.48 -4.92
N PRO A 530 12.85 -22.61 -3.88
CA PRO A 530 14.08 -21.96 -3.41
C PRO A 530 15.20 -22.95 -3.05
N ARG A 531 14.85 -24.24 -2.87
CA ARG A 531 15.74 -25.33 -2.46
C ARG A 531 16.21 -26.25 -3.59
N ARG A 532 15.76 -26.08 -4.84
CA ARG A 532 16.31 -26.88 -5.96
C ARG A 532 17.75 -26.41 -6.22
N VAL A 533 18.69 -27.02 -5.51
CA VAL A 533 20.07 -27.15 -6.00
C VAL A 533 19.94 -27.88 -7.33
N PRO A 534 20.56 -27.42 -8.43
CA PRO A 534 20.63 -28.21 -9.65
C PRO A 534 21.22 -29.58 -9.28
N ASN A 535 20.40 -30.62 -9.30
CA ASN A 535 20.88 -31.97 -9.10
C ASN A 535 21.51 -32.37 -10.44
N THR A 536 22.74 -32.89 -10.42
CA THR A 536 23.45 -33.36 -11.63
C THR A 536 22.76 -34.50 -12.36
N ASP A 537 21.70 -35.06 -11.77
CA ASP A 537 20.98 -36.23 -12.27
C ASP A 537 19.60 -35.90 -12.88
N ASP A 538 19.26 -34.61 -13.06
CA ASP A 538 18.08 -34.24 -13.86
C ASP A 538 18.36 -34.59 -15.34
N ALA A 539 17.55 -35.48 -15.91
CA ALA A 539 17.71 -36.10 -17.23
C ALA A 539 17.61 -35.15 -18.45
N GLY A 540 17.86 -33.85 -18.26
CA GLY A 540 17.99 -32.83 -19.31
C GLY A 540 19.38 -32.18 -19.37
N ALA A 541 20.37 -32.73 -18.66
CA ALA A 541 21.75 -32.23 -18.60
C ALA A 541 22.78 -33.18 -19.23
N GLU A 542 22.37 -34.03 -20.17
CA GLU A 542 23.33 -34.73 -21.03
C GLU A 542 23.51 -34.01 -22.37
N GLU A 543 24.78 -33.93 -22.78
CA GLU A 543 25.35 -33.43 -24.04
C GLU A 543 25.59 -31.91 -24.10
N THR A 544 26.81 -31.37 -24.20
CA THR A 544 28.15 -31.89 -24.53
C THR A 544 29.20 -31.01 -23.87
N THR A 545 30.14 -31.60 -23.13
CA THR A 545 31.38 -30.87 -22.76
C THR A 545 32.36 -31.05 -23.93
N PRO A 546 32.74 -29.99 -24.67
CA PRO A 546 33.65 -30.14 -25.78
C PRO A 546 35.03 -30.57 -25.26
N THR A 547 35.62 -31.54 -25.94
CA THR A 547 36.98 -31.99 -25.65
C THR A 547 37.99 -30.88 -25.98
N ALA A 548 39.14 -30.87 -25.31
CA ALA A 548 40.18 -29.85 -25.51
C ALA A 548 40.67 -29.74 -26.98
N GLN A 549 40.45 -30.78 -27.79
CA GLN A 549 40.71 -30.76 -29.24
C GLN A 549 39.67 -29.94 -30.02
N GLU A 550 38.39 -29.99 -29.66
CA GLU A 550 37.31 -29.24 -30.32
C GLU A 550 37.41 -27.74 -30.02
N VAL A 551 37.82 -27.37 -28.80
CA VAL A 551 38.10 -25.99 -28.42
C VAL A 551 39.31 -25.43 -29.18
N SER A 552 40.31 -26.27 -29.46
CA SER A 552 41.49 -25.87 -30.23
C SER A 552 41.19 -25.70 -31.73
N GLN A 553 40.24 -26.47 -32.27
CA GLN A 553 39.81 -26.37 -33.68
C GLN A 553 38.89 -25.17 -33.92
N ALA A 554 38.02 -24.83 -32.97
CA ALA A 554 37.16 -23.63 -33.05
C ALA A 554 37.97 -22.31 -32.95
N LEU A 555 39.05 -22.29 -32.18
CA LEU A 555 39.97 -21.15 -32.09
C LEU A 555 40.82 -20.95 -33.36
N ALA A 556 41.07 -22.02 -34.13
CA ALA A 556 41.79 -21.93 -35.41
C ALA A 556 40.92 -21.36 -36.55
N ILE A 557 39.61 -21.64 -36.53
CA ILE A 557 38.66 -21.13 -37.54
C ILE A 557 38.38 -19.64 -37.31
N SER A 558 38.33 -19.19 -36.06
CA SER A 558 38.07 -17.78 -35.70
C SER A 558 39.21 -16.80 -36.05
N GLN A 559 40.41 -17.28 -36.39
CA GLN A 559 41.54 -16.42 -36.77
C GLN A 559 41.66 -16.19 -38.29
N GLN A 560 40.91 -16.92 -39.13
CA GLN A 560 40.89 -16.70 -40.58
C GLN A 560 39.80 -15.73 -41.05
N ASP A 561 38.76 -15.48 -40.26
CA ASP A 561 37.65 -14.57 -40.64
C ASP A 561 37.88 -13.10 -40.24
N ALA A 562 39.01 -12.78 -39.60
CA ALA A 562 39.32 -11.42 -39.14
C ALA A 562 40.05 -10.54 -40.17
N SER A 563 40.32 -11.04 -41.38
CA SER A 563 41.09 -10.31 -42.40
C SER A 563 40.27 -9.65 -43.51
N ASP A 564 38.94 -9.77 -43.55
CA ASP A 564 38.18 -9.42 -44.76
C ASP A 564 37.01 -8.42 -44.61
N MET A 565 37.00 -7.56 -43.59
CA MET A 565 36.07 -6.42 -43.57
C MET A 565 36.69 -5.13 -43.05
N ALA A 566 37.41 -4.43 -43.92
CA ALA A 566 37.69 -3.01 -43.79
C ALA A 566 37.41 -2.32 -45.13
N LEU A 567 36.29 -1.58 -45.22
CA LEU A 567 36.11 -0.33 -45.99
C LEU A 567 34.62 0.01 -46.18
N THR A 568 34.14 1.06 -45.52
CA THR A 568 33.53 2.29 -46.09
C THR A 568 32.58 2.98 -45.10
N GLN A 569 32.70 4.30 -45.08
CA GLN A 569 32.01 5.29 -44.25
C GLN A 569 30.63 5.64 -44.85
N ASP A 570 29.61 5.93 -44.03
CA ASP A 570 29.20 7.32 -43.72
C ASP A 570 27.96 7.38 -42.79
N PRO A 571 27.76 8.50 -42.04
CA PRO A 571 26.77 8.58 -40.97
C PRO A 571 25.57 9.49 -41.34
N ALA A 572 24.34 9.00 -41.22
CA ALA A 572 23.18 9.87 -41.07
C ALA A 572 21.95 9.18 -40.45
N SER A 573 21.49 9.79 -39.34
CA SER A 573 20.10 9.84 -38.86
C SER A 573 19.46 8.59 -38.26
N SER A 574 18.92 8.76 -37.04
CA SER A 574 17.61 8.28 -36.56
C SER A 574 17.66 7.87 -35.09
N SER A 575 17.57 8.84 -34.19
CA SER A 575 17.08 8.63 -32.83
C SER A 575 15.54 8.65 -32.85
N LYS A 576 14.90 7.49 -32.60
CA LYS A 576 13.47 7.41 -32.28
C LYS A 576 13.31 6.95 -30.84
N GLY A 577 13.02 7.91 -29.98
CA GLY A 577 12.51 7.68 -28.62
C GLY A 577 11.04 7.26 -28.67
N PHE A 578 10.70 6.30 -27.81
CA PHE A 578 9.32 5.88 -27.54
C PHE A 578 8.59 6.99 -26.77
N ALA A 579 7.59 7.61 -27.39
CA ALA A 579 6.58 8.44 -26.75
C ALA A 579 5.27 7.65 -26.69
N ALA A 580 4.74 7.44 -25.48
CA ALA A 580 3.44 6.83 -25.27
C ALA A 580 2.33 7.88 -25.43
N THR A 581 1.30 7.47 -26.16
CA THR A 581 0.23 8.23 -26.77
C THR A 581 -0.80 8.71 -25.74
N ALA A 582 -0.85 10.02 -25.47
CA ALA A 582 -2.00 10.67 -24.82
C ALA A 582 -3.01 11.08 -25.90
N THR A 583 -4.16 10.40 -25.94
CA THR A 583 -5.29 10.76 -26.79
C THR A 583 -5.91 12.08 -26.32
N SER A 584 -5.78 13.10 -27.17
CA SER A 584 -6.42 14.41 -27.06
C SER A 584 -7.94 14.28 -27.17
N LEU A 585 -8.65 14.53 -26.07
CA LEU A 585 -10.10 14.78 -26.06
C LEU A 585 -10.33 16.29 -26.20
N LYS A 586 -11.15 16.65 -27.18
CA LYS A 586 -11.53 18.03 -27.50
C LYS A 586 -12.29 18.65 -26.32
N SER A 587 -11.86 19.87 -25.97
CA SER A 587 -12.54 20.80 -25.07
C SER A 587 -13.98 21.04 -25.51
N THR A 588 -14.94 20.53 -24.76
CA THR A 588 -16.33 20.99 -24.76
C THR A 588 -16.46 22.07 -23.68
N GLY A 589 -16.94 23.25 -24.06
CA GLY A 589 -17.11 24.41 -23.18
C GLY A 589 -18.00 24.15 -21.95
N PRO A 590 -18.03 25.09 -21.00
CA PRO A 590 -18.77 24.92 -19.75
C PRO A 590 -20.27 24.81 -20.02
N LEU A 591 -20.88 23.70 -19.57
CA LEU A 591 -22.33 23.51 -19.58
C LEU A 591 -22.97 24.46 -18.54
N PRO A 592 -24.06 25.18 -18.89
CA PRO A 592 -24.74 26.06 -17.97
C PRO A 592 -25.42 25.28 -16.82
N LEU A 593 -25.22 25.75 -15.59
CA LEU A 593 -25.84 25.24 -14.37
C LEU A 593 -27.29 25.72 -14.26
N THR A 594 -28.21 25.09 -15.00
CA THR A 594 -29.65 25.21 -14.77
C THR A 594 -30.20 23.82 -14.44
N GLY A 595 -30.06 23.40 -13.19
CA GLY A 595 -30.49 22.07 -12.73
C GLY A 595 -30.67 21.94 -11.22
N PHE A 596 -31.03 23.02 -10.53
CA PHE A 596 -31.07 23.05 -9.06
C PHE A 596 -32.42 22.71 -8.41
N ASP A 597 -33.48 22.41 -9.18
CA ASP A 597 -34.85 22.28 -8.63
C ASP A 597 -35.50 20.88 -8.67
N SER A 598 -34.75 19.80 -8.91
CA SER A 598 -35.36 18.45 -9.02
C SER A 598 -35.11 17.56 -7.80
N LEU A 599 -35.61 17.94 -6.61
CA LEU A 599 -35.77 17.03 -5.46
C LEU A 599 -37.04 17.35 -4.67
N LYS A 600 -38.20 17.09 -5.28
CA LYS A 600 -39.40 16.69 -4.54
C LYS A 600 -39.73 15.26 -4.98
N SER A 601 -39.43 14.28 -4.13
CA SER A 601 -39.92 12.91 -4.33
C SER A 601 -40.96 12.60 -3.25
N ASP A 602 -42.22 12.58 -3.65
CA ASP A 602 -43.35 12.19 -2.81
C ASP A 602 -43.49 10.66 -2.75
N VAL A 603 -42.45 9.94 -2.27
CA VAL A 603 -42.51 8.47 -2.14
C VAL A 603 -42.46 8.04 -0.66
N PRO A 604 -43.58 7.58 -0.07
CA PRO A 604 -43.68 7.20 1.34
C PRO A 604 -43.17 5.76 1.61
N ALA A 605 -41.98 5.43 1.11
CA ALA A 605 -41.34 4.12 1.33
C ALA A 605 -40.39 4.14 2.54
N ALA A 606 -39.75 5.28 2.82
CA ALA A 606 -38.76 5.41 3.89
C ALA A 606 -39.38 5.41 5.30
N VAL A 607 -40.63 5.87 5.44
CA VAL A 607 -41.33 5.92 6.74
C VAL A 607 -41.80 4.52 7.17
N ARG A 608 -42.31 3.69 6.24
CA ARG A 608 -42.77 2.33 6.56
C ARG A 608 -41.64 1.38 6.95
N ALA A 609 -40.43 1.58 6.45
CA ALA A 609 -39.27 0.76 6.81
C ALA A 609 -38.74 1.07 8.24
N ALA A 610 -39.12 2.20 8.84
CA ALA A 610 -38.69 2.60 10.17
C ALA A 610 -39.59 2.05 11.29
N GLU A 611 -40.80 1.59 10.97
CA GLU A 611 -41.83 1.22 11.96
C GLU A 611 -41.96 -0.29 12.22
N ASP A 612 -41.24 -1.16 11.48
CA ASP A 612 -41.37 -2.61 11.59
C ASP A 612 -40.17 -3.28 12.32
N PRO A 613 -40.36 -3.84 13.53
CA PRO A 613 -39.30 -4.47 14.32
C PRO A 613 -38.74 -5.77 13.71
N GLU A 614 -39.47 -6.45 12.82
CA GLU A 614 -39.07 -7.77 12.31
C GLU A 614 -37.93 -7.71 11.26
N HIS A 615 -37.58 -6.52 10.76
CA HIS A 615 -36.52 -6.33 9.75
C HIS A 615 -35.14 -5.93 10.33
N ARG A 616 -34.95 -6.02 11.65
CA ARG A 616 -33.68 -5.66 12.33
C ARG A 616 -32.55 -6.69 12.22
N THR A 617 -32.76 -7.84 11.55
CA THR A 617 -31.66 -8.74 11.22
C THR A 617 -31.02 -8.32 9.90
N LEU A 618 -29.93 -7.55 9.99
CA LEU A 618 -29.15 -7.10 8.84
C LEU A 618 -28.56 -8.31 8.11
N ARG A 619 -29.22 -8.77 7.04
CA ARG A 619 -28.60 -9.64 6.02
C ARG A 619 -27.90 -8.76 4.98
N PRO A 620 -26.77 -9.21 4.39
CA PRO A 620 -26.17 -8.53 3.24
C PRO A 620 -27.21 -8.31 2.13
N PRO A 621 -27.12 -7.23 1.33
CA PRO A 621 -28.09 -6.93 0.28
C PRO A 621 -28.23 -8.11 -0.69
N HIS A 622 -29.41 -8.73 -0.65
CA HIS A 622 -29.79 -9.87 -1.46
C HIS A 622 -29.87 -9.43 -2.94
N ARG A 623 -28.98 -9.92 -3.82
CA ARG A 623 -29.21 -9.81 -5.27
C ARG A 623 -30.16 -10.93 -5.70
N ARG A 624 -31.39 -10.59 -6.07
CA ARG A 624 -32.40 -11.47 -6.73
C ARG A 624 -32.04 -11.88 -8.18
N HIS A 625 -30.76 -11.93 -8.54
CA HIS A 625 -30.33 -12.16 -9.94
C HIS A 625 -29.36 -13.34 -10.09
N MET A 626 -29.53 -14.41 -9.32
CA MET A 626 -29.07 -15.73 -9.76
C MET A 626 -30.29 -16.45 -10.36
N PRO A 627 -30.28 -16.84 -11.64
CA PRO A 627 -31.24 -17.81 -12.14
C PRO A 627 -30.95 -19.16 -11.49
N ASP A 628 -31.90 -19.65 -10.70
CA ASP A 628 -31.96 -21.05 -10.30
C ASP A 628 -32.34 -21.85 -11.55
N GLU A 629 -31.36 -22.38 -12.30
CA GLU A 629 -31.59 -23.49 -13.23
C GLU A 629 -30.26 -24.06 -13.73
N ILE A 630 -29.83 -25.17 -13.12
CA ILE A 630 -29.26 -26.30 -13.86
C ILE A 630 -29.98 -27.55 -13.34
N THR A 631 -30.92 -28.02 -14.14
CA THR A 631 -31.36 -29.42 -14.20
C THR A 631 -30.67 -30.09 -15.36
#